data_AF-A0A1X1Y307-F1
#
_entry.id   AF-A0A1X1Y307-F1
#
_cell.length_a   1.000
_cell.length_b   1.000
_cell.length_c   1.000
_cell.angle_alpha   90.00
_cell.angle_beta   90.00
_cell.angle_gamma   90.00
#
_symmetry.space_group_name_H-M   'P 1'
#
loop_
_entity.id
_entity.type
_entity.pdbx_description
1 polymer ?
#
loop_
_entity_poly.entity_id
_entity_poly.type
_entity_poly.pdbx_seq_one_letter_code
_entity_poly.pdbx_strand_id
1 'polypeptide(L)'
;MLVAATSFAAPVRADDTVVKHHVKYTVSAANPIYTDIYYLDQEPPIFADYSHNPYQFVPNVKVDISPGHPWSYELDLAKPEVWALVTASTGTEPGTPGLHCDLTVDGKVVVSKDGPKGVLCSIRHW
;
A
#
# COMPACT_ATOMS: atom_id res chain seq x y z
N MET A 1 11.77 58.67 31.49
CA MET A 1 11.99 57.22 31.69
C MET A 1 11.19 56.48 30.63
N LEU A 2 11.86 55.78 29.70
CA LEU A 2 11.22 54.95 28.67
C LEU A 2 11.02 53.53 29.25
N VAL A 3 9.80 53.01 29.21
CA VAL A 3 9.50 51.62 29.59
C VAL A 3 9.58 50.76 28.32
N ALA A 4 10.54 49.85 28.26
CA ALA A 4 10.68 48.89 27.19
C ALA A 4 9.79 47.67 27.49
N ALA A 5 8.81 47.39 26.63
CA ALA A 5 8.02 46.18 26.68
C ALA A 5 8.72 45.08 25.86
N THR A 6 9.12 43.99 26.51
CA THR A 6 9.63 42.78 25.87
C THR A 6 8.47 41.87 25.50
N SER A 7 8.17 41.77 24.21
CA SER A 7 7.25 40.76 23.67
C SER A 7 7.93 39.39 23.65
N PHE A 8 7.43 38.44 24.43
CA PHE A 8 7.79 37.04 24.30
C PHE A 8 6.98 36.43 23.14
N ALA A 9 7.65 36.09 22.04
CA ALA A 9 7.06 35.26 21.00
C ALA A 9 7.01 33.81 21.51
N ALA A 10 5.81 33.27 21.72
CA ALA A 10 5.63 31.85 21.96
C ALA A 10 5.96 31.07 20.68
N PRO A 11 6.67 29.93 20.75
CA PRO A 11 6.87 29.07 19.58
C PRO A 11 5.51 28.47 19.19
N VAL A 12 5.04 28.83 18.00
CA VAL A 12 3.99 28.07 17.30
C VAL A 12 4.59 26.71 16.95
N ARG A 13 4.15 25.64 17.63
CA ARG A 13 4.24 24.30 17.05
C ARG A 13 3.25 24.29 15.90
N ALA A 14 3.75 24.24 14.66
CA ALA A 14 2.94 23.76 13.56
C ALA A 14 2.63 22.30 13.89
N ASP A 15 1.37 21.97 14.17
CA ASP A 15 0.88 20.63 13.92
C ASP A 15 0.93 20.46 12.40
N ASP A 16 2.08 20.05 11.87
CA ASP A 16 2.22 19.62 10.50
C ASP A 16 1.32 18.39 10.34
N THR A 17 0.04 18.62 10.01
CA THR A 17 -0.88 17.55 9.66
C THR A 17 -0.28 16.82 8.48
N VAL A 18 0.28 15.64 8.75
CA VAL A 18 0.85 14.79 7.72
C VAL A 18 -0.27 14.46 6.74
N VAL A 19 -0.19 14.98 5.52
CA VAL A 19 -1.16 14.69 4.46
C VAL A 19 -1.11 13.18 4.20
N LYS A 20 -2.28 12.55 4.24
CA LYS A 20 -2.45 11.14 3.90
C LYS A 20 -3.07 11.04 2.51
N HIS A 21 -2.58 10.08 1.74
CA HIS A 21 -3.02 9.73 0.41
C HIS A 21 -3.83 8.44 0.46
N HIS A 22 -4.95 8.43 -0.25
CA HIS A 22 -5.82 7.26 -0.30
C HIS A 22 -5.26 6.23 -1.29
N VAL A 23 -4.88 5.07 -0.77
CA VAL A 23 -4.31 3.98 -1.56
C VAL A 23 -5.31 2.85 -1.71
N LYS A 24 -5.45 2.34 -2.93
CA LYS A 24 -6.26 1.16 -3.23
C LYS A 24 -5.44 0.13 -4.00
N TYR A 25 -5.46 -1.10 -3.49
CA TYR A 25 -4.97 -2.28 -4.19
C TYR A 25 -6.16 -3.03 -4.79
N THR A 26 -6.02 -3.48 -6.04
CA THR A 26 -6.97 -4.39 -6.67
C THR A 26 -6.19 -5.55 -7.30
N VAL A 27 -6.62 -6.77 -7.04
CA VAL A 27 -6.09 -7.99 -7.67
C VAL A 27 -7.24 -8.72 -8.35
N SER A 28 -7.06 -9.04 -9.63
CA SER A 28 -8.04 -9.73 -10.46
C SER A 28 -7.39 -10.86 -11.25
N ALA A 29 -8.21 -11.71 -11.87
CA ALA A 29 -7.75 -12.83 -12.68
C ALA A 29 -8.66 -12.99 -13.91
N ALA A 30 -8.07 -13.37 -15.05
CA ALA A 30 -8.84 -13.67 -16.26
C ALA A 30 -9.58 -15.02 -16.18
N ASN A 31 -9.14 -15.93 -15.31
CA ASN A 31 -9.82 -17.20 -15.00
C ASN A 31 -9.90 -17.41 -13.48
N PRO A 32 -10.91 -18.15 -12.98
CA PRO A 32 -11.02 -18.47 -11.56
C PRO A 32 -9.76 -19.15 -11.01
N ILE A 33 -9.26 -18.68 -9.86
CA ILE A 33 -8.08 -19.24 -9.22
C ILE A 33 -8.03 -18.90 -7.72
N TYR A 34 -7.52 -19.84 -6.92
CA TYR A 34 -7.14 -19.59 -5.54
C TYR A 34 -5.81 -18.82 -5.48
N THR A 35 -5.80 -17.68 -4.82
CA THR A 35 -4.67 -16.72 -4.85
C THR A 35 -4.19 -16.40 -3.45
N ASP A 36 -2.87 -16.43 -3.27
CA ASP A 36 -2.15 -15.98 -2.09
C ASP A 36 -1.74 -14.51 -2.31
N ILE A 37 -2.16 -13.60 -1.43
CA ILE A 37 -1.97 -12.15 -1.57
C ILE A 37 -1.29 -11.59 -0.31
N TYR A 38 -0.19 -10.89 -0.53
CA TYR A 38 0.49 -10.07 0.48
C TYR A 38 0.33 -8.59 0.11
N TYR A 39 -0.01 -7.75 1.08
CA TYR A 39 -0.29 -6.33 0.85
C TYR A 39 0.09 -5.52 2.08
N LEU A 40 0.54 -4.27 1.89
CA LEU A 40 0.80 -3.40 3.04
C LEU A 40 -0.52 -2.92 3.64
N ASP A 41 -0.80 -3.21 4.90
CA ASP A 41 -2.07 -2.87 5.56
C ASP A 41 -1.98 -1.68 6.52
N GLN A 42 -0.77 -1.33 6.94
CA GLN A 42 -0.50 -0.17 7.79
C GLN A 42 0.90 0.39 7.55
N GLU A 43 1.05 1.69 7.77
CA GLU A 43 2.33 2.38 7.56
C GLU A 43 3.30 2.13 8.73
N PRO A 44 4.50 1.56 8.48
CA PRO A 44 5.52 1.47 9.51
C PRO A 44 5.99 2.86 9.95
N PRO A 45 6.23 3.09 11.26
CA PRO A 45 6.77 4.37 11.74
C PRO A 45 8.12 4.69 11.12
N ILE A 46 8.99 3.68 11.01
CA ILE A 46 10.31 3.76 10.40
C ILE A 46 10.67 2.46 9.66
N PHE A 47 11.68 2.53 8.79
CA PHE A 47 12.19 1.37 8.06
C PHE A 47 12.75 0.25 8.93
N ALA A 48 13.33 0.59 10.08
CA ALA A 48 13.86 -0.40 11.01
C ALA A 48 12.75 -1.33 11.56
N ASP A 49 11.56 -0.78 11.86
CA ASP A 49 10.42 -1.56 12.35
C ASP A 49 9.93 -2.54 11.28
N TYR A 50 9.79 -2.06 10.04
CA TYR A 50 9.45 -2.91 8.90
C TYR A 50 10.48 -4.02 8.71
N SER A 51 11.77 -3.68 8.70
CA SER A 51 12.85 -4.64 8.44
C SER A 51 12.99 -5.68 9.55
N HIS A 52 12.70 -5.31 10.79
CA HIS A 52 12.71 -6.23 11.92
C HIS A 52 11.60 -7.27 11.81
N ASN A 53 10.39 -6.85 11.42
CA ASN A 53 9.24 -7.76 11.29
C ASN A 53 8.26 -7.31 10.19
N PRO A 54 8.54 -7.61 8.92
CA PRO A 54 7.72 -7.09 7.81
C PRO A 54 6.31 -7.67 7.79
N TYR A 55 6.10 -8.88 8.34
CA TYR A 55 4.80 -9.54 8.37
C TYR A 55 3.77 -8.85 9.27
N GLN A 56 4.20 -7.96 10.18
CA GLN A 56 3.27 -7.10 10.92
C GLN A 56 2.63 -6.02 10.05
N PHE A 57 3.28 -5.64 8.96
CA PHE A 57 2.86 -4.57 8.06
C PHE A 57 2.38 -5.09 6.71
N VAL A 58 2.76 -6.33 6.37
CA VAL A 58 2.43 -6.99 5.11
C VAL A 58 1.79 -8.35 5.43
N PRO A 59 0.53 -8.38 5.91
CA PRO A 59 -0.17 -9.63 6.18
C PRO A 59 -0.40 -10.43 4.90
N ASN A 60 -0.88 -11.66 5.12
CA ASN A 60 -1.27 -12.58 4.07
C ASN A 60 -2.77 -12.85 4.10
N VAL A 61 -3.39 -12.93 2.92
CA VAL A 61 -4.72 -13.51 2.75
C VAL A 61 -4.71 -14.49 1.60
N LYS A 62 -5.58 -15.50 1.68
CA LYS A 62 -5.79 -16.46 0.59
C LYS A 62 -7.25 -16.48 0.22
N VAL A 63 -7.54 -16.22 -1.05
CA VAL A 63 -8.90 -15.96 -1.53
C VAL A 63 -9.10 -16.54 -2.92
N ASP A 64 -10.33 -16.95 -3.21
CA ASP A 64 -10.76 -17.25 -4.58
C ASP A 64 -10.99 -15.93 -5.33
N ILE A 65 -10.33 -15.77 -6.48
CA ILE A 65 -10.55 -14.67 -7.41
C ILE A 65 -11.18 -15.25 -8.67
N SER A 66 -12.17 -14.56 -9.24
CA SER A 66 -12.75 -14.91 -10.53
C SER A 66 -13.05 -13.65 -11.35
N PRO A 67 -13.27 -13.77 -12.68
CA PRO A 67 -13.72 -12.65 -13.48
C PRO A 67 -14.97 -12.01 -12.87
N GLY A 68 -14.94 -10.68 -12.70
CA GLY A 68 -16.01 -9.91 -12.05
C GLY A 68 -16.01 -9.94 -10.52
N HIS A 69 -15.14 -10.72 -9.87
CA HIS A 69 -14.99 -10.78 -8.41
C HIS A 69 -13.50 -10.59 -8.03
N PRO A 70 -12.95 -9.38 -8.20
CA PRO A 70 -11.60 -9.07 -7.77
C PRO A 70 -11.52 -8.98 -6.24
N TRP A 71 -10.31 -9.15 -5.70
CA TRP A 71 -10.00 -8.78 -4.33
C TRP A 71 -9.51 -7.32 -4.29
N SER A 72 -9.89 -6.56 -3.27
CA SER A 72 -9.41 -5.19 -3.07
C SER A 72 -9.20 -4.85 -1.61
N TYR A 73 -8.24 -3.95 -1.35
CA TYR A 73 -7.97 -3.39 -0.04
C TYR A 73 -7.61 -1.90 -0.15
N GLU A 74 -8.02 -1.11 0.83
CA GLU A 74 -7.86 0.35 0.84
C GLU A 74 -7.31 0.82 2.19
N LEU A 75 -6.39 1.80 2.16
CA LEU A 75 -5.77 2.40 3.34
C LEU A 75 -5.24 3.80 3.02
N ASP A 76 -5.00 4.59 4.08
CA ASP A 76 -4.46 5.93 3.96
C ASP A 76 -2.97 5.97 4.37
N LEU A 77 -2.08 6.31 3.43
CA LEU A 77 -0.63 6.35 3.64
C LEU A 77 -0.09 7.78 3.55
N ALA A 78 0.84 8.14 4.42
CA ALA A 78 1.57 9.41 4.35
C ALA A 78 2.64 9.36 3.27
N LYS A 79 3.23 8.18 3.05
CA LYS A 79 4.32 7.95 2.10
C LYS A 79 4.04 6.75 1.21
N PRO A 80 2.99 6.79 0.36
CA PRO A 80 2.66 5.68 -0.53
C PRO A 80 3.84 5.28 -1.43
N GLU A 81 4.66 6.22 -1.88
CA GLU A 81 5.86 5.97 -2.69
C GLU A 81 6.94 5.14 -1.96
N VAL A 82 6.93 5.12 -0.62
CA VAL A 82 7.88 4.35 0.20
C VAL A 82 7.32 2.99 0.59
N TRP A 83 5.99 2.87 0.75
CA TRP A 83 5.38 1.72 1.42
C TRP A 83 4.35 0.96 0.60
N ALA A 84 3.66 1.59 -0.36
CA ALA A 84 2.54 0.98 -1.04
C ALA A 84 2.96 -0.22 -1.88
N LEU A 85 2.37 -1.38 -1.57
CA LEU A 85 2.73 -2.67 -2.13
C LEU A 85 1.55 -3.64 -2.06
N VAL A 86 1.32 -4.35 -3.15
CA VAL A 86 0.58 -5.61 -3.19
C VAL A 86 1.30 -6.59 -4.12
N THR A 87 1.36 -7.85 -3.71
CA THR A 87 1.82 -8.96 -4.53
C THR A 87 0.84 -10.11 -4.41
N ALA A 88 0.61 -10.80 -5.51
CA ALA A 88 -0.28 -11.94 -5.57
C ALA A 88 0.38 -13.07 -6.34
N SER A 89 0.15 -14.31 -5.89
CA SER A 89 0.65 -15.51 -6.53
C SER A 89 -0.37 -16.63 -6.42
N THR A 90 -0.41 -17.44 -7.46
CA THR A 90 -1.21 -18.68 -7.49
C THR A 90 -0.48 -19.85 -6.84
N GLY A 91 0.79 -19.68 -6.42
CA GLY A 91 1.59 -20.73 -5.80
C GLY A 91 1.66 -21.99 -6.67
N THR A 92 1.26 -23.12 -6.08
CA THR A 92 1.25 -24.43 -6.75
C THR A 92 -0.01 -24.69 -7.57
N GLU A 93 -0.99 -23.79 -7.57
CA GLU A 93 -2.21 -23.98 -8.36
C GLU A 93 -1.88 -24.16 -9.85
N PRO A 94 -2.58 -25.06 -10.56
CA PRO A 94 -2.29 -25.36 -11.96
C PRO A 94 -2.71 -24.21 -12.89
N GLY A 95 -2.11 -24.20 -14.08
CA GLY A 95 -2.48 -23.29 -15.16
C GLY A 95 -1.87 -21.88 -15.05
N THR A 96 -2.37 -20.99 -15.90
CA THR A 96 -1.96 -19.59 -16.02
C THR A 96 -3.20 -18.72 -16.08
N PRO A 97 -3.86 -18.45 -14.93
CA PRO A 97 -5.15 -17.77 -14.91
C PRO A 97 -5.09 -16.32 -15.36
N GLY A 98 -3.89 -15.73 -15.51
CA GLY A 98 -3.71 -14.35 -15.93
C GLY A 98 -4.10 -13.41 -14.79
N LEU A 99 -3.24 -13.31 -13.79
CA LEU A 99 -3.41 -12.35 -12.71
C LEU A 99 -3.11 -10.94 -13.21
N HIS A 100 -3.85 -9.98 -12.66
CA HIS A 100 -3.66 -8.56 -12.88
C HIS A 100 -3.72 -7.83 -11.53
N CYS A 101 -2.85 -6.84 -11.32
CA CYS A 101 -2.99 -5.91 -10.20
C CYS A 101 -2.97 -4.46 -10.67
N ASP A 102 -3.74 -3.64 -9.96
CA ASP A 102 -3.67 -2.19 -9.99
C ASP A 102 -3.36 -1.65 -8.59
N LEU A 103 -2.46 -0.68 -8.53
CA LEU A 103 -2.21 0.15 -7.36
C LEU A 103 -2.58 1.58 -7.70
N THR A 104 -3.55 2.10 -6.97
CA THR A 104 -4.13 3.42 -7.15
C THR A 104 -3.76 4.32 -5.98
N VAL A 105 -3.39 5.57 -6.26
CA VAL A 105 -3.18 6.62 -5.25
C VAL A 105 -4.07 7.81 -5.61
N ASP A 106 -4.90 8.25 -4.67
CA ASP A 106 -5.86 9.35 -4.85
C ASP A 106 -6.74 9.18 -6.11
N GLY A 107 -7.20 7.95 -6.35
CA GLY A 107 -8.03 7.60 -7.52
C GLY A 107 -7.29 7.45 -8.84
N LYS A 108 -5.97 7.66 -8.89
CA LYS A 108 -5.14 7.45 -10.10
C LYS A 108 -4.36 6.14 -10.03
N VAL A 109 -4.50 5.29 -11.04
CA VAL A 109 -3.65 4.10 -11.21
C VAL A 109 -2.21 4.56 -11.47
N VAL A 110 -1.30 4.21 -10.56
CA VAL A 110 0.13 4.57 -10.64
C VAL A 110 1.02 3.36 -10.94
N VAL A 111 0.54 2.14 -10.66
CA VAL A 111 1.16 0.89 -11.11
C VAL A 111 0.06 -0.05 -11.59
N SER A 112 0.29 -0.68 -12.74
CA SER A 112 -0.58 -1.70 -13.32
C SER A 112 0.29 -2.80 -13.91
N LYS A 113 0.00 -4.06 -13.59
CA LYS A 113 0.82 -5.21 -13.99
C LYS A 113 -0.03 -6.45 -14.24
N ASP A 114 0.32 -7.15 -15.30
CA ASP A 114 -0.19 -8.48 -15.63
C ASP A 114 0.87 -9.54 -15.40
N GLY A 115 0.43 -10.76 -15.11
CA GLY A 115 1.31 -11.92 -15.06
C GLY A 115 0.56 -13.24 -15.11
N PRO A 116 1.15 -14.30 -15.69
CA PRO A 116 0.44 -15.55 -15.92
C PRO A 116 0.07 -16.27 -14.62
N LYS A 117 0.91 -16.17 -13.57
CA LYS A 117 0.74 -16.85 -12.27
C LYS A 117 1.00 -15.96 -11.05
N GLY A 118 1.48 -14.73 -11.26
CA GLY A 118 1.91 -13.84 -10.19
C GLY A 118 2.04 -12.41 -10.69
N VAL A 119 1.79 -11.45 -9.80
CA VAL A 119 1.89 -10.01 -10.06
C VAL A 119 2.45 -9.28 -8.85
N LEU A 120 3.15 -8.18 -9.10
CA LEU A 120 3.71 -7.29 -8.09
C LEU A 120 3.41 -5.85 -8.50
N CYS A 121 2.55 -5.19 -7.73
CA CYS A 121 2.30 -3.76 -7.87
C CYS A 121 2.91 -3.03 -6.67
N SER A 122 4.00 -2.31 -6.92
CA SER A 122 4.78 -1.59 -5.93
C SER A 122 5.29 -0.29 -6.51
N ILE A 123 5.16 0.81 -5.77
CA ILE A 123 5.84 2.09 -6.10
C ILE A 123 7.27 2.09 -5.53
N ARG A 124 7.52 1.23 -4.55
CA ARG A 124 8.74 1.20 -3.73
C ARG A 124 9.98 0.92 -4.59
N HIS A 125 11.08 1.60 -4.26
CA HIS A 125 12.35 1.52 -4.99
C HIS A 125 13.39 0.57 -4.40
N TRP A 126 13.02 -0.20 -3.37
CA TRP A 126 13.92 -1.01 -2.55
C TRP A 126 13.39 -2.43 -2.34
#